data_AF-A0A817Q7C6-F1
#
_entry.id   AF-A0A817Q7C6-F1
#
_cell.length_a   1.000
_cell.length_b   1.000
_cell.length_c   1.000
_cell.angle_alpha   90.00
_cell.angle_beta   90.00
_cell.angle_gamma   90.00
#
_symmetry.space_group_name_H-M   'P 1'
#
loop_
_entity.id
_entity.type
_entity.pdbx_description
1 polymer ?
#
loop_
_entity_poly.entity_id
_entity_poly.type
_entity_poly.pdbx_seq_one_letter_code
_entity_poly.pdbx_strand_id
1 'polypeptide(L)'
;MDPSRSTSNSQPNTFLSTYDPTNIDSPGFDPETYVTKLLRESRLTQLIDKEQLLTKQIKTLDNEMQTLVYENYNKFISATDTIRQMKKDFKTMEDEMTHLISTMSTINSNNRQIHLTLDNRRQEIRKLTSIHLLLQKLQYLFQLPNKLKEYADDNQYDLAVNTYTKALKAL
;
A
#
# COMPACT_ATOMS: atom_id res chain seq x y z
N MET A 1 42.24 -39.45 4.82
CA MET A 1 41.60 -40.70 4.38
C MET A 1 40.67 -40.36 3.23
N ASP A 2 41.31 -40.26 2.06
CA ASP A 2 40.94 -40.78 0.73
C ASP A 2 39.51 -40.75 0.16
N PRO A 3 39.42 -40.71 -1.19
CA PRO A 3 38.60 -39.77 -1.93
C PRO A 3 37.65 -40.52 -2.88
N SER A 4 36.77 -39.81 -3.57
CA SER A 4 36.05 -40.41 -4.71
C SER A 4 36.04 -39.43 -5.87
N ARG A 5 37.13 -39.54 -6.61
CA ARG A 5 37.37 -39.06 -7.96
C ARG A 5 36.23 -39.51 -8.88
N SER A 6 35.56 -38.55 -9.50
CA SER A 6 34.87 -38.74 -10.78
C SER A 6 35.49 -37.78 -11.80
N THR A 7 36.61 -38.22 -12.38
CA THR A 7 37.15 -37.63 -13.60
C THR A 7 36.23 -38.00 -14.76
N SER A 8 35.29 -37.13 -15.11
CA SER A 8 34.67 -37.17 -16.44
C SER A 8 35.62 -36.49 -17.41
N ASN A 9 36.36 -37.34 -18.09
CA ASN A 9 37.15 -37.07 -19.28
C ASN A 9 36.25 -36.43 -20.34
N SER A 10 36.32 -35.12 -20.53
CA SER A 10 35.75 -34.45 -21.70
C SER A 10 36.90 -34.19 -22.66
N GLN A 11 36.91 -34.94 -23.75
CA GLN A 11 37.75 -34.75 -24.92
C GLN A 11 37.86 -33.26 -25.28
N PRO A 12 38.99 -32.79 -25.87
CA PRO A 12 39.04 -31.46 -26.45
C PRO A 12 38.05 -31.45 -27.61
N ASN A 13 36.85 -30.91 -27.37
CA ASN A 13 35.88 -30.70 -28.44
C ASN A 13 36.54 -29.74 -29.43
N THR A 14 36.95 -30.31 -30.56
CA THR A 14 37.36 -29.58 -31.75
C THR A 14 36.13 -28.85 -32.29
N PHE A 15 35.73 -27.75 -31.65
CA PHE A 15 34.89 -26.73 -32.26
C PHE A 15 35.77 -25.94 -33.24
N LEU A 16 36.30 -26.62 -34.26
CA LEU A 16 36.57 -25.93 -35.51
C LEU A 16 35.20 -25.70 -36.13
N SER A 17 34.48 -24.68 -35.63
CA SER A 17 33.38 -24.11 -36.41
C SER A 17 34.01 -23.71 -37.72
N THR A 18 33.69 -24.48 -38.77
CA THR A 18 34.07 -24.18 -40.14
C THR A 18 33.35 -22.89 -40.50
N TYR A 19 33.91 -21.76 -40.09
CA TYR A 19 33.40 -20.46 -40.48
C TYR A 19 33.54 -20.41 -41.99
N ASP A 20 32.42 -20.25 -42.69
CA ASP A 20 32.45 -20.02 -44.14
C ASP A 20 33.07 -18.64 -44.37
N PRO A 21 34.28 -18.56 -44.94
CA PRO A 21 34.94 -17.28 -45.19
C PRO A 21 34.25 -16.48 -46.30
N THR A 22 33.32 -17.09 -47.03
CA THR A 22 32.59 -16.47 -48.14
C THR A 22 31.17 -16.04 -47.78
N ASN A 23 30.74 -16.26 -46.55
CA ASN A 23 29.44 -15.79 -46.06
C ASN A 23 29.59 -14.41 -45.38
N ILE A 24 28.90 -13.40 -45.90
CA ILE A 24 29.00 -12.00 -45.44
C ILE A 24 28.48 -11.79 -44.00
N ASP A 25 27.59 -12.67 -43.54
CA ASP A 25 27.01 -12.64 -42.19
C ASP A 25 27.77 -13.53 -41.20
N SER A 26 28.82 -14.22 -41.66
CA SER A 26 29.62 -15.14 -40.84
C SER A 26 30.66 -14.37 -40.01
N PRO A 27 30.88 -14.75 -38.74
CA PRO A 27 31.93 -14.17 -37.90
C PRO A 27 33.35 -14.35 -38.47
N GLY A 28 33.55 -15.31 -39.38
CA GLY A 28 34.83 -15.56 -40.05
C GLY A 28 34.86 -15.09 -41.50
N PHE A 29 34.02 -14.13 -41.89
CA PHE A 29 34.01 -13.53 -43.22
C PHE A 29 35.40 -12.99 -43.60
N ASP A 30 35.92 -13.43 -44.75
CA ASP A 30 37.14 -12.88 -45.34
C ASP A 30 36.80 -12.10 -46.61
N PRO A 31 36.92 -10.75 -46.59
CA PRO A 31 36.58 -9.90 -47.73
C PRO A 31 37.39 -10.25 -48.98
N GLU A 32 38.66 -10.59 -48.85
CA GLU A 32 39.54 -10.85 -50.00
C GLU A 32 39.16 -12.16 -50.71
N THR A 33 38.94 -13.24 -49.95
CA THR A 33 38.47 -14.52 -50.51
C THR A 33 37.08 -14.38 -51.14
N TYR A 34 36.16 -13.65 -50.51
CA TYR A 34 34.82 -13.42 -51.04
C TYR A 34 34.84 -12.61 -52.35
N VAL A 35 35.57 -11.49 -52.40
CA VAL A 35 35.67 -10.63 -53.58
C VAL A 35 36.38 -11.36 -54.73
N THR A 36 37.48 -12.07 -54.43
CA THR A 36 38.21 -12.84 -55.45
C THR A 36 37.33 -13.93 -56.07
N LYS A 37 36.56 -14.64 -55.25
CA LYS A 37 35.58 -15.64 -55.70
C LYS A 37 34.48 -14.99 -56.55
N LEU A 38 33.93 -13.88 -56.07
CA LEU A 38 32.86 -13.13 -56.75
C LEU A 38 33.29 -12.64 -58.14
N LEU A 39 34.51 -12.10 -58.27
CA LEU A 39 35.07 -11.63 -59.54
C LEU A 39 35.35 -12.77 -60.53
N ARG A 40 35.70 -13.97 -60.05
CA ARG A 40 35.91 -15.15 -60.90
C ARG A 40 34.60 -15.79 -61.39
N GLU A 41 33.57 -15.77 -60.55
CA GLU A 41 32.32 -16.51 -60.79
C GLU A 41 31.19 -15.66 -61.41
N SER A 42 31.30 -14.33 -61.39
CA SER A 42 30.23 -13.41 -61.82
C SER A 42 30.54 -12.70 -63.13
N ARG A 43 29.49 -12.40 -63.92
CA ARG A 43 29.58 -11.51 -65.08
C ARG A 43 29.52 -10.04 -64.65
N LEU A 44 30.03 -9.13 -65.49
CA LEU A 44 30.05 -7.69 -65.19
C LEU A 44 28.68 -7.11 -64.81
N THR A 45 27.61 -7.51 -65.50
CA THR A 45 26.23 -7.06 -65.19
C THR A 45 25.79 -7.50 -63.79
N GLN A 46 26.09 -8.75 -63.42
CA GLN A 46 25.78 -9.28 -62.08
C GLN A 46 26.57 -8.55 -60.99
N LEU A 47 27.80 -8.12 -61.30
CA LEU A 47 28.63 -7.34 -60.38
C LEU A 47 28.04 -5.94 -60.14
N ILE A 48 27.54 -5.29 -61.20
CA ILE A 48 26.84 -4.00 -61.11
C ILE A 48 25.55 -4.15 -60.30
N ASP A 49 24.74 -5.18 -60.58
CA ASP A 49 23.50 -5.44 -59.83
C ASP A 49 23.80 -5.71 -58.34
N LYS A 50 24.87 -6.45 -58.04
CA LYS A 50 25.33 -6.67 -56.66
C LYS A 50 25.78 -5.38 -55.98
N GLU A 51 26.53 -4.52 -56.67
CA GLU A 51 26.94 -3.22 -56.13
C GLU A 51 25.71 -2.37 -55.78
N GLN A 52 24.74 -2.28 -56.68
CA GLN A 52 23.51 -1.54 -56.43
C GLN A 52 22.71 -2.11 -55.25
N LEU A 53 22.65 -3.44 -55.14
CA LEU A 53 22.00 -4.11 -54.01
C LEU A 53 22.70 -3.78 -52.68
N LEU A 54 24.03 -3.86 -52.63
CA LEU A 54 24.81 -3.54 -51.43
C LEU A 54 24.61 -2.07 -51.05
N THR A 55 24.68 -1.16 -52.01
CA THR A 55 24.43 0.27 -51.79
C THR A 55 23.02 0.51 -51.22
N LYS A 56 22.01 -0.24 -51.67
CA LYS A 56 20.66 -0.18 -51.10
C LYS A 56 20.61 -0.74 -49.67
N GLN A 57 21.22 -1.91 -49.44
CA GLN A 57 21.27 -2.55 -48.12
C GLN A 57 21.97 -1.67 -47.07
N ILE A 58 23.09 -1.03 -47.43
CA ILE A 58 23.80 -0.09 -46.56
C ILE A 58 22.88 1.06 -46.14
N LYS A 59 22.14 1.64 -47.09
CA LYS A 59 21.18 2.71 -46.78
C LYS A 59 20.03 2.22 -45.91
N THR A 60 19.49 1.04 -46.17
CA THR A 60 18.42 0.47 -45.34
C THR A 60 18.90 0.24 -43.91
N LEU A 61 20.09 -0.35 -43.74
CA LEU A 61 20.66 -0.62 -42.42
C LEU A 61 20.94 0.67 -41.64
N ASP A 62 21.40 1.73 -42.31
CA ASP A 62 21.59 3.05 -41.68
C ASP A 62 20.26 3.63 -41.18
N ASN A 63 19.19 3.54 -41.99
CA ASN A 63 17.85 4.00 -41.57
C ASN A 63 17.29 3.15 -40.40
N GLU A 64 17.50 1.83 -40.43
CA GLU A 64 17.09 0.95 -39.33
C GLU A 64 17.85 1.26 -38.05
N MET A 65 19.15 1.52 -38.14
CA MET A 65 19.97 1.95 -37.00
C MET A 65 19.46 3.28 -36.42
N GLN A 66 19.19 4.27 -37.26
CA GLN A 66 18.62 5.56 -36.82
C GLN A 66 17.26 5.38 -36.14
N THR A 67 16.39 4.54 -36.71
CA THR A 67 15.07 4.22 -36.14
C THR A 67 15.20 3.58 -34.77
N LEU A 68 16.11 2.61 -34.62
CA LEU A 68 16.36 1.93 -33.36
C LEU A 68 16.85 2.90 -32.28
N VAL A 69 17.77 3.79 -32.63
CA VAL A 69 18.29 4.83 -31.73
C VAL A 69 17.16 5.74 -31.28
N TYR A 70 16.32 6.20 -32.21
CA TYR A 70 15.16 7.04 -31.90
C TYR A 70 14.17 6.34 -30.96
N GLU A 71 13.82 5.09 -31.23
CA GLU A 71 12.95 4.32 -30.35
C GLU A 71 13.54 4.13 -28.96
N ASN A 72 14.84 3.87 -28.87
CA ASN A 72 15.52 3.68 -27.59
C ASN A 72 15.50 4.97 -26.76
N TYR A 73 15.82 6.11 -27.38
CA TYR A 73 15.75 7.41 -26.71
C TYR A 73 14.32 7.74 -26.25
N ASN A 74 13.31 7.49 -27.08
CA ASN A 74 11.91 7.71 -26.68
C ASN A 74 11.50 6.83 -25.49
N LYS A 75 11.92 5.55 -25.49
CA LYS A 75 11.68 4.64 -24.36
C LYS A 75 12.38 5.14 -23.09
N PHE A 76 13.62 5.63 -23.20
CA PHE A 76 14.37 6.19 -22.07
C PHE A 76 13.74 7.46 -21.50
N ILE A 77 13.30 8.37 -22.38
CA ILE A 77 12.59 9.59 -22.00
C ILE A 77 11.29 9.22 -21.28
N SER A 78 10.50 8.32 -21.86
CA SER A 78 9.22 7.87 -21.28
C SER A 78 9.41 7.18 -19.93
N ALA A 79 10.46 6.36 -19.78
CA ALA A 79 10.81 5.74 -18.50
C ALA A 79 11.21 6.81 -17.47
N THR A 80 12.00 7.80 -17.87
CA THR A 80 12.41 8.91 -17.00
C THR A 80 11.21 9.75 -16.54
N ASP A 81 10.28 10.04 -17.44
CA ASP A 81 9.06 10.79 -17.11
C ASP A 81 8.13 9.97 -16.20
N THR A 82 8.04 8.66 -16.41
CA THR A 82 7.32 7.75 -15.50
C THR A 82 7.92 7.80 -14.10
N ILE A 83 9.25 7.75 -13.97
CA ILE A 83 9.94 7.85 -12.68
C ILE A 83 9.65 9.21 -12.01
N ARG A 84 9.64 10.31 -12.77
CA ARG A 84 9.30 11.64 -12.24
C ARG A 84 7.86 11.69 -11.74
N GLN A 85 6.92 11.12 -12.51
CA GLN A 85 5.53 11.06 -12.12
C GLN A 85 5.33 10.21 -10.86
N MET A 86 5.93 9.02 -10.80
CA MET A 86 5.93 8.19 -9.60
C MET A 86 6.45 8.95 -8.39
N LYS A 87 7.57 9.68 -8.52
CA LYS A 87 8.12 10.50 -7.42
C LYS A 87 7.13 11.55 -6.92
N LYS A 88 6.42 12.21 -7.83
CA LYS A 88 5.39 13.20 -7.47
C LYS A 88 4.23 12.54 -6.73
N ASP A 89 3.74 11.42 -7.24
CA ASP A 89 2.63 10.68 -6.64
C ASP A 89 2.98 10.14 -5.25
N PHE A 90 4.21 9.63 -5.07
CA PHE A 90 4.73 9.25 -3.75
C PHE A 90 4.75 10.42 -2.78
N LYS A 91 5.11 11.63 -3.25
CA LYS A 91 5.14 12.80 -2.39
C LYS A 91 3.72 13.20 -1.95
N THR A 92 2.76 13.19 -2.87
CA THR A 92 1.35 13.44 -2.55
C THR A 92 0.81 12.41 -1.55
N MET A 93 1.13 11.13 -1.74
CA MET A 93 0.73 10.07 -0.80
C MET A 93 1.32 10.28 0.61
N GLU A 94 2.58 10.69 0.71
CA GLU A 94 3.22 11.02 1.99
C GLU A 94 2.51 12.19 2.70
N ASP A 95 2.16 13.24 1.95
CA ASP A 95 1.48 14.40 2.49
C ASP A 95 0.05 14.05 2.96
N GLU A 96 -0.68 13.23 2.21
CA GLU A 96 -1.99 12.70 2.58
C GLU A 96 -1.93 11.82 3.85
N MET A 97 -0.92 10.95 3.95
CA MET A 97 -0.70 10.12 5.13
C MET A 97 -0.41 10.97 6.37
N THR A 98 0.39 12.03 6.21
CA THR A 98 0.68 12.99 7.28
C THR A 98 -0.60 13.72 7.72
N HIS A 99 -1.43 14.14 6.77
CA HIS A 99 -2.72 14.75 7.05
C HIS A 99 -3.65 13.80 7.80
N LEU A 100 -3.70 12.52 7.41
CA LEU A 100 -4.50 11.50 8.08
C LEU A 100 -4.06 11.30 9.54
N ILE A 101 -2.75 11.19 9.79
CA ILE A 101 -2.19 11.05 11.14
C ILE A 101 -2.56 12.27 12.00
N SER A 102 -2.43 13.48 11.45
CA SER A 102 -2.81 14.72 12.13
C SER A 102 -4.30 14.71 12.49
N THR A 103 -5.16 14.37 11.53
CA THR A 103 -6.61 14.28 11.72
C THR A 103 -6.96 13.25 12.80
N MET A 104 -6.33 12.08 12.78
CA MET A 104 -6.55 11.04 13.80
C MET A 104 -6.11 11.50 15.19
N SER A 105 -5.01 12.24 15.29
CA SER A 105 -4.57 12.87 16.54
C SER A 105 -5.60 13.87 17.06
N THR A 106 -6.15 14.72 16.19
CA THR A 106 -7.23 15.66 16.56
C THR A 106 -8.50 14.93 17.01
N ILE A 107 -8.91 13.88 16.30
CA ILE A 107 -10.07 13.05 16.70
C ILE A 107 -9.84 12.44 18.08
N ASN A 108 -8.67 11.87 18.32
CA ASN A 108 -8.35 11.25 19.61
C ASN A 108 -8.32 12.27 20.76
N SER A 109 -7.75 13.46 20.51
CA SER A 109 -7.80 14.62 21.41
C SER A 109 -9.24 15.00 21.77
N ASN A 110 -10.09 15.17 20.76
CA ASN A 110 -11.49 15.55 20.94
C ASN A 110 -12.26 14.46 21.70
N ASN A 111 -12.02 13.19 21.38
CA ASN A 111 -12.65 12.08 22.07
C ASN A 111 -12.26 12.06 23.55
N ARG A 112 -10.97 12.27 23.86
CA ARG A 112 -10.50 12.41 25.24
C ARG A 112 -11.20 13.57 25.96
N GLN A 113 -11.32 14.73 25.32
CA GLN A 113 -11.99 15.89 25.91
C GLN A 113 -13.47 15.60 26.20
N ILE A 114 -14.19 15.01 25.24
CA ILE A 114 -15.59 14.60 25.41
C ILE A 114 -15.72 13.63 26.57
N HIS A 115 -14.86 12.61 26.65
CA HIS A 115 -14.88 11.64 27.75
C HIS A 115 -14.69 12.32 29.11
N LEU A 116 -13.73 13.25 29.23
CA LEU A 116 -13.49 13.99 30.47
C LEU A 116 -14.69 14.85 30.86
N THR A 117 -15.27 15.60 29.91
CA THR A 117 -16.45 16.44 30.17
C THR A 117 -17.66 15.59 30.58
N LEU A 118 -17.93 14.49 29.88
CA LEU A 118 -19.05 13.60 30.21
C LEU A 118 -18.85 12.91 31.56
N ASP A 119 -17.62 12.52 31.91
CA ASP A 119 -17.34 11.93 33.22
C ASP A 119 -17.61 12.91 34.35
N ASN A 120 -17.11 14.16 34.23
CA ASN A 120 -17.36 15.22 35.20
C ASN A 120 -18.88 15.46 35.40
N ARG A 121 -19.64 15.62 34.30
CA ARG A 121 -21.09 15.81 34.38
C ARG A 121 -21.82 14.61 34.99
N ARG A 122 -21.39 13.38 34.69
CA ARG A 122 -21.95 12.18 35.31
C ARG A 122 -21.70 12.14 36.82
N GLN A 123 -20.53 12.58 37.28
CA GLN A 123 -20.24 12.66 38.72
C GLN A 123 -21.14 13.70 39.41
N GLU A 124 -21.36 14.86 38.80
CA GLU A 124 -22.29 15.88 39.31
C GLU A 124 -23.74 15.36 39.39
N ILE A 125 -24.22 14.70 38.33
CA ILE A 125 -25.54 14.08 38.31
C ILE A 125 -25.66 13.04 39.42
N ARG A 126 -24.66 12.17 39.60
CA ARG A 126 -24.65 11.18 40.70
C ARG A 126 -24.76 11.85 42.07
N LYS A 127 -24.00 12.93 42.32
CA LYS A 127 -24.10 13.68 43.59
C LYS A 127 -25.50 14.24 43.79
N LEU A 128 -26.08 14.88 42.77
CA LEU A 128 -27.40 15.47 42.84
C LEU A 128 -28.49 14.41 43.05
N THR A 129 -28.41 13.27 42.36
CA THR A 129 -29.32 12.13 42.55
C THR A 129 -29.23 11.60 43.99
N SER A 130 -28.03 11.45 44.54
CA SER A 130 -27.85 11.02 45.94
C SER A 130 -28.48 12.00 46.94
N ILE A 131 -28.30 13.32 46.72
CA ILE A 131 -28.92 14.35 47.55
C ILE A 131 -30.44 14.31 47.42
N HIS A 132 -30.97 14.19 46.20
CA HIS A 132 -32.40 14.11 45.97
C HIS A 132 -33.02 12.89 46.67
N LEU A 133 -32.36 11.73 46.61
CA LEU A 133 -32.81 10.53 47.31
C LEU A 133 -32.82 10.73 48.84
N LEU A 134 -31.79 11.38 49.38
CA LEU A 134 -31.73 11.70 50.81
C LEU A 134 -32.85 12.66 51.22
N LEU A 135 -33.09 13.71 50.42
CA LEU A 135 -34.15 14.67 50.67
C LEU A 135 -35.53 14.02 50.59
N GLN A 136 -35.73 13.09 49.65
CA GLN A 136 -36.96 12.31 49.55
C GLN A 136 -37.17 11.42 50.78
N LYS A 137 -36.11 10.74 51.27
CA LYS A 137 -36.16 9.99 52.53
C LYS A 137 -36.52 10.89 53.72
N LEU A 138 -35.90 12.07 53.79
CA LEU A 138 -36.15 13.05 54.86
C LEU A 138 -37.58 13.60 54.81
N GLN A 139 -38.07 13.97 53.63
CA GLN A 139 -39.44 14.43 53.43
C GLN A 139 -40.44 13.36 53.86
N TYR A 140 -40.19 12.10 53.48
CA TYR A 140 -41.02 10.98 53.90
C TYR A 140 -41.01 10.80 55.44
N LEU A 141 -39.85 10.95 56.09
CA LEU A 141 -39.73 10.91 57.55
C LEU A 141 -40.51 12.04 58.23
N PHE A 142 -40.52 13.26 57.68
CA PHE A 142 -41.29 14.38 58.22
C PHE A 142 -42.80 14.23 58.05
N GLN A 143 -43.25 13.62 56.96
CA GLN A 143 -44.68 13.38 56.72
C GLN A 143 -45.24 12.21 57.54
N LEU A 144 -44.37 11.30 58.01
CA LEU A 144 -44.77 10.09 58.72
C LEU A 144 -45.50 10.37 60.06
N PRO A 145 -45.02 11.24 60.98
CA PRO A 145 -45.72 11.53 62.23
C PRO A 145 -47.12 12.10 62.03
N ASN A 146 -47.30 12.99 61.05
CA ASN A 146 -48.61 13.58 60.76
C ASN A 146 -49.59 12.50 60.28
N LYS A 147 -49.16 11.63 59.36
CA LYS A 147 -49.97 10.48 58.90
C LYS A 147 -50.27 9.48 60.02
N LEU A 148 -49.29 9.22 60.88
CA LEU A 148 -49.49 8.34 62.03
C LEU A 148 -50.48 8.93 63.04
N LYS A 149 -50.47 10.25 63.22
CA LYS A 149 -51.44 10.94 64.07
C LYS A 149 -52.85 10.89 63.47
N GLU A 150 -53.01 11.15 62.17
CA GLU A 150 -54.31 10.98 61.48
C GLU A 150 -54.87 9.57 61.64
N TYR A 151 -54.06 8.53 61.41
CA TYR A 151 -54.52 7.14 61.58
C TYR A 151 -54.81 6.76 63.03
N ALA A 152 -54.15 7.41 64.00
CA ALA A 152 -54.43 7.23 65.42
C ALA A 152 -55.74 7.90 65.85
N ASP A 153 -56.03 9.09 65.30
CA ASP A 153 -57.27 9.83 65.53
C ASP A 153 -58.48 9.13 64.86
N ASP A 154 -58.28 8.48 63.70
CA ASP A 154 -59.31 7.72 62.95
C ASP A 154 -59.50 6.26 63.43
N ASN A 155 -58.86 5.83 64.53
CA ASN A 155 -58.86 4.46 65.07
C ASN A 155 -58.36 3.35 64.09
N GLN A 156 -57.59 3.72 63.07
CA GLN A 156 -57.05 2.78 62.06
C GLN A 156 -55.64 2.29 62.42
N TYR A 157 -55.53 1.57 63.54
CA TYR A 157 -54.25 1.15 64.10
C TYR A 157 -53.46 0.19 63.20
N ASP A 158 -54.12 -0.69 62.45
CA ASP A 158 -53.46 -1.65 61.54
C ASP A 158 -52.70 -0.95 60.40
N LEU A 159 -53.29 0.11 59.84
CA LEU A 159 -52.69 0.90 58.77
C LEU A 159 -51.52 1.77 59.29
N ALA A 160 -51.62 2.28 60.51
CA ALA A 160 -50.54 3.02 61.16
C ALA A 160 -49.29 2.14 61.35
N VAL A 161 -49.47 0.93 61.89
CA VAL A 161 -48.34 -0.02 62.10
C VAL A 161 -47.73 -0.47 60.77
N ASN A 162 -48.56 -0.75 59.75
CA ASN A 162 -48.06 -1.10 58.42
C ASN A 162 -47.26 0.05 57.77
N THR A 163 -47.74 1.28 57.89
CA THR A 163 -47.06 2.46 57.35
C THR A 163 -45.74 2.74 58.09
N TYR A 164 -45.72 2.58 59.42
CA TYR A 164 -44.50 2.69 60.22
C TYR A 164 -43.46 1.61 59.90
N THR A 165 -43.90 0.35 59.75
CA THR A 165 -42.99 -0.76 59.41
C THR A 165 -42.44 -0.64 57.98
N LYS A 166 -43.22 -0.12 57.03
CA LYS A 166 -42.73 0.24 55.68
C LYS A 166 -41.72 1.36 55.73
N ALA A 167 -41.95 2.38 56.57
CA ALA A 167 -41.03 3.48 56.73
C ALA A 167 -39.68 3.04 57.32
N LEU A 168 -39.72 2.18 58.34
CA LEU A 168 -38.53 1.61 58.97
C LEU A 168 -37.68 0.77 58.00
N LYS A 169 -38.30 0.14 56.99
CA LYS A 169 -37.59 -0.62 55.94
C LYS A 169 -37.03 0.23 54.80
N ALA A 170 -37.55 1.45 54.61
CA ALA A 170 -37.18 2.34 53.51
C ALA A 170 -36.05 3.34 53.87
N LEU A 171 -35.79 3.51 55.17
CA LEU A 171 -34.64 4.24 55.72
C LEU A 171 -33.35 3.47 55.47
#